data_AF-A0A432ICU5-F1
#
_entry.id   AF-A0A432ICU5-F1
#
_cell.length_a   1.000
_cell.length_b   1.000
_cell.length_c   1.000
_cell.angle_alpha   90.00
_cell.angle_beta   90.00
_cell.angle_gamma   90.00
#
_symmetry.space_group_name_H-M   'P 1'
#
loop_
_entity.id
_entity.type
_entity.pdbx_description
1 polymer ?
#
loop_
_entity_poly.entity_id
_entity_poly.type
_entity_poly.pdbx_seq_one_letter_code
_entity_poly.pdbx_strand_id
1 'polypeptide(L)'
;MDALGFSLERFDAVGRYRTGEIDTRGELPDGSVLRGIEDLRKTVSSSDGFARSLAKNMLIYALGRGLTDDDEPSIARLMNRL
;
A
#
# COMPACT_ATOMS: atom_id res chain seq x y z
N MET A 1 4.12 -9.71 14.81
CA MET A 1 2.68 -9.82 14.49
C MET A 1 2.42 -8.84 13.34
N ASP A 2 1.61 -9.20 12.35
CA ASP A 2 1.40 -8.37 11.15
C ASP A 2 0.42 -7.21 11.43
N ALA A 3 0.96 -6.04 11.77
CA ALA A 3 0.19 -4.84 12.11
C ALA A 3 -0.65 -4.29 10.94
N LEU A 4 -0.22 -4.52 9.69
CA LEU A 4 -0.97 -4.11 8.50
C LEU A 4 -2.18 -5.03 8.32
N GLY A 5 -2.02 -6.33 8.60
CA GLY A 5 -3.09 -7.32 8.57
C GLY A 5 -4.25 -6.97 9.51
N PHE A 6 -3.98 -6.53 10.75
CA PHE A 6 -5.05 -6.12 11.69
C PHE A 6 -5.93 -4.98 11.15
N SER A 7 -5.36 -4.07 10.37
CA SER A 7 -6.14 -2.97 9.78
C SER A 7 -7.19 -3.46 8.77
N LEU A 8 -7.05 -4.70 8.28
CA LEU A 8 -7.94 -5.37 7.32
C LEU A 8 -8.92 -6.36 7.97
N GLU A 9 -8.85 -6.64 9.27
CA GLU A 9 -9.68 -7.64 9.96
C GLU A 9 -11.20 -7.38 9.90
N ARG A 10 -11.59 -6.16 9.53
CA ARG A 10 -12.99 -5.79 9.27
C ARG A 10 -13.52 -6.37 7.97
N PHE A 11 -12.66 -6.94 7.12
CA PHE A 11 -13.01 -7.63 5.89
C PHE A 11 -12.83 -9.14 6.06
N ASP A 12 -13.76 -9.93 5.52
CA ASP A 12 -13.56 -11.37 5.40
C ASP A 12 -12.58 -11.72 4.26
N ALA A 13 -12.28 -13.00 4.08
CA ALA A 13 -11.34 -13.48 3.07
C ALA A 13 -11.74 -13.14 1.62
N VAL A 14 -12.99 -12.77 1.36
CA VAL A 14 -13.47 -12.36 0.04
C VAL A 14 -13.77 -10.86 -0.04
N GLY A 15 -13.38 -10.09 0.97
CA GLY A 15 -13.50 -8.63 1.01
C GLY A 15 -14.87 -8.11 1.45
N ARG A 16 -15.75 -8.94 2.03
CA ARG A 16 -17.01 -8.43 2.60
C ARG A 16 -16.77 -7.77 3.93
N TYR A 17 -17.43 -6.64 4.13
CA TYR A 17 -17.39 -5.90 5.38
C TYR A 17 -18.14 -6.65 6.49
N ARG A 18 -17.49 -6.85 7.64
CA ARG A 18 -18.03 -7.52 8.82
C ARG A 18 -18.51 -6.50 9.86
N THR A 19 -19.65 -6.77 10.48
CA THR A 19 -20.23 -5.96 11.57
C THR A 19 -19.95 -6.57 12.94
N GLY A 20 -20.04 -5.77 14.01
CA GLY A 20 -19.81 -6.19 15.38
C GLY A 20 -18.51 -5.64 15.98
N GLU A 21 -18.15 -6.14 17.16
CA GLU A 21 -16.89 -5.80 17.84
C GLU A 21 -15.74 -6.55 17.17
N ILE A 22 -14.94 -5.82 16.39
CA ILE A 22 -13.76 -6.33 15.69
C ILE A 22 -12.62 -5.36 16.01
N ASP A 23 -11.56 -5.88 16.61
CA ASP A 23 -10.35 -5.11 16.84
C ASP A 23 -9.56 -5.01 15.53
N THR A 24 -9.32 -3.77 15.10
CA THR A 24 -8.55 -3.43 13.90
C THR A 24 -7.27 -2.66 14.25
N ARG A 25 -6.89 -2.62 15.53
CA ARG A 25 -5.71 -1.89 15.99
C ARG A 25 -4.43 -2.66 15.66
N GLY A 26 -3.52 -2.02 14.95
CA GLY A 26 -2.15 -2.49 14.70
C GLY A 26 -1.12 -1.45 15.12
N GLU A 27 0.03 -1.89 15.63
CA GLU A 27 1.16 -1.02 15.97
C GLU A 27 2.34 -1.38 15.07
N LEU A 28 2.83 -0.39 14.31
CA LEU A 28 3.95 -0.54 13.39
C LEU A 28 5.28 -0.56 14.17
N PRO A 29 6.39 -1.03 13.54
CA PRO A 29 7.70 -1.11 14.22
C PRO A 29 8.26 0.23 14.72
N ASP A 30 7.77 1.35 14.19
CA ASP A 30 8.12 2.71 14.61
C ASP A 30 7.24 3.24 15.77
N GLY A 31 6.32 2.43 16.28
CA GLY A 31 5.37 2.79 17.35
C GLY A 31 4.12 3.52 16.86
N SER A 32 3.97 3.77 15.55
CA SER A 32 2.74 4.35 15.02
C SER A 32 1.57 3.37 15.08
N VAL A 33 0.39 3.89 15.40
CA VAL A 33 -0.82 3.06 15.61
C VAL A 33 -1.80 3.25 14.46
N LEU A 34 -2.18 2.15 13.82
CA LEU A 34 -3.25 2.08 12.85
C LEU A 34 -4.52 1.59 13.54
N ARG A 35 -5.67 2.23 13.32
CA ARG A 35 -6.96 1.83 13.89
C ARG A 35 -7.90 1.20 12.87
N GLY A 36 -7.39 0.87 11.68
CA GLY A 36 -8.15 0.25 10.61
C GLY A 36 -7.70 0.70 9.22
N ILE A 37 -8.49 0.32 8.23
CA ILE A 37 -8.18 0.52 6.81
C ILE A 37 -7.98 1.98 6.41
N GLU A 38 -8.64 2.92 7.08
CA GLU A 38 -8.50 4.34 6.78
C GLU A 38 -7.10 4.87 7.14
N ASP A 39 -6.59 4.47 8.32
CA ASP A 39 -5.25 4.84 8.76
C ASP A 39 -4.20 4.12 7.91
N LEU A 40 -4.43 2.83 7.61
CA LEU A 40 -3.57 2.07 6.70
C LEU A 40 -3.48 2.76 5.33
N ARG A 41 -4.62 3.18 4.75
CA ARG A 41 -4.65 3.87 3.46
C ARG A 41 -3.83 5.15 3.50
N LYS A 42 -4.03 5.99 4.53
CA LYS A 42 -3.29 7.24 4.68
C LYS A 42 -1.79 6.97 4.73
N THR A 43 -1.35 6.09 5.62
CA THR A 43 0.06 5.74 5.82
C THR A 43 0.72 5.19 4.56
N VAL A 44 0.05 4.28 3.84
CA VAL A 44 0.57 3.70 2.60
C VAL A 44 0.63 4.75 1.50
N SER A 45 -0.45 5.52 1.30
CA SER A 45 -0.55 6.53 0.24
C SER A 45 0.48 7.65 0.37
N SER A 46 0.91 7.99 1.59
CA SER A 46 1.95 8.99 1.84
C SER A 46 3.37 8.47 1.68
N SER A 47 3.57 7.18 1.44
CA SER A 47 4.90 6.60 1.35
C SER A 47 5.49 6.70 -0.07
N ASP A 48 6.76 7.07 -0.16
CA ASP A 48 7.51 7.01 -1.43
C ASP A 48 7.53 5.58 -2.01
N GLY A 49 7.50 4.57 -1.14
CA GLY A 49 7.43 3.16 -1.54
C GLY A 49 6.15 2.82 -2.32
N PHE A 50 5.01 3.41 -1.94
CA PHE A 50 3.77 3.25 -2.67
C PHE A 50 3.83 3.93 -4.03
N ALA A 51 4.23 5.21 -4.08
CA ALA A 51 4.36 5.96 -5.33
C ALA A 51 5.32 5.25 -6.31
N ARG A 52 6.46 4.76 -5.80
CA ARG A 52 7.43 3.98 -6.56
C ARG A 52 6.84 2.68 -7.09
N SER A 53 6.12 1.93 -6.24
CA SER A 53 5.48 0.66 -6.64
C SER A 53 4.40 0.89 -7.69
N LEU A 54 3.60 1.94 -7.54
CA LEU A 54 2.58 2.32 -8.52
C LEU A 54 3.23 2.69 -9.86
N ALA A 55 4.26 3.55 -9.85
CA ALA A 55 5.01 3.94 -11.05
C ALA A 55 5.60 2.72 -11.78
N LYS A 56 6.21 1.79 -11.05
CA LYS A 56 6.77 0.55 -11.62
C LYS A 56 5.71 -0.30 -12.31
N ASN A 57 4.59 -0.57 -11.64
CA ASN A 57 3.53 -1.42 -12.19
C ASN A 57 2.84 -0.76 -13.40
N MET A 58 2.64 0.56 -13.36
CA MET A 58 2.13 1.32 -14.51
C MET A 58 3.07 1.24 -15.72
N LEU A 59 4.38 1.38 -15.48
CA LEU A 59 5.38 1.30 -16.55
C LEU A 59 5.48 -0.12 -17.14
N ILE A 60 5.44 -1.16 -16.30
CA ILE A 60 5.36 -2.57 -16.74
C ILE A 60 4.13 -2.78 -17.63
N TYR A 61 2.96 -2.32 -17.18
CA TYR A 61 1.72 -2.42 -17.94
C TYR A 61 1.82 -1.72 -19.30
N ALA A 62 2.36 -0.50 -19.33
CA ALA A 62 2.51 0.28 -20.56
C ALA A 62 3.52 -0.33 -21.55
N LEU A 63 4.60 -0.93 -21.05
CA LEU A 63 5.66 -1.50 -21.88
C LEU A 63 5.40 -2.95 -22.30
N GLY A 64 4.55 -3.69 -21.58
CA GLY A 64 4.32 -5.11 -21.80
C GLY A 64 5.53 -6.00 -21.50
N ARG A 65 6.51 -5.49 -20.74
CA ARG A 65 7.74 -6.22 -20.34
C ARG A 65 8.15 -5.90 -18.91
N GLY A 66 9.05 -6.72 -18.35
CA GLY A 66 9.75 -6.40 -17.11
C GLY A 66 10.64 -5.16 -17.25
N LEU A 67 10.93 -4.52 -16.12
CA LEU A 67 11.78 -3.34 -16.04
C LEU A 67 13.27 -3.70 -16.08
N THR A 68 14.07 -2.81 -16.65
CA THR A 68 15.54 -2.84 -16.63
C THR A 68 16.08 -1.61 -15.92
N ASP A 69 17.39 -1.58 -15.64
CA ASP A 69 18.02 -0.44 -14.96
C ASP A 69 17.84 0.89 -15.74
N ASP A 70 17.77 0.80 -17.08
CA ASP A 70 17.50 1.95 -17.96
C ASP A 70 16.12 2.61 -17.74
N ASP A 71 15.18 1.92 -17.10
CA ASP A 71 13.83 2.44 -16.83
C ASP A 71 13.78 3.34 -15.58
N GLU A 72 14.83 3.37 -14.75
CA GLU A 72 14.88 4.14 -13.49
C GLU A 72 14.57 5.64 -13.67
N PRO A 73 15.10 6.36 -14.68
CA PRO A 73 14.74 7.76 -14.91
C PRO A 73 13.25 7.94 -15.20
N SER A 74 12.60 6.97 -15.85
CA SER A 74 11.16 7.01 -16.13
C SER A 74 10.33 6.76 -14.87
N ILE A 75 10.77 5.85 -14.00
CA ILE A 75 10.15 5.61 -12.68
C ILE A 75 10.22 6.88 -11.83
N ALA A 76 11.39 7.52 -11.72
CA ALA A 76 11.57 8.75 -10.97
C ALA A 76 10.69 9.90 -11.49
N ARG A 77 10.57 10.04 -12.82
CA ARG A 77 9.66 11.03 -13.43
C ARG A 77 8.18 10.76 -13.13
N LEU A 78 7.77 9.49 -13.10
CA LEU A 78 6.41 9.11 -12.76
C LEU A 78 6.09 9.37 -11.29
N MET A 79 7.03 9.07 -10.38
CA MET A 79 6.88 9.38 -8.96
C MET A 79 6.62 10.86 -8.70
N ASN A 80 7.27 11.77 -9.44
CA ASN A 80 7.04 13.22 -9.31
C ASN A 80 5.70 13.71 -9.84
N ARG A 81 4.91 12.84 -10.50
CA ARG A 81 3.59 13.16 -11.05
C ARG A 81 2.44 12.53 -10.27
N LEU A 82 2.77 11.64 -9.33
CA LEU A 82 1.84 10.99 -8.40
C LEU A 82 1.72 11.82 -7.12
#